data_AF-A0A1H1DQN1-F1
#
_entry.id   AF-A0A1H1DQN1-F1
#
_cell.length_a   1.000
_cell.length_b   1.000
_cell.length_c   1.000
_cell.angle_alpha   90.00
_cell.angle_beta   90.00
_cell.angle_gamma   90.00
#
_symmetry.space_group_name_H-M   'P 1'
#
loop_
_entity.id
_entity.type
_entity.pdbx_description
1 polymer ?
#
loop_
_entity_poly.entity_id
_entity_poly.type
_entity_poly.pdbx_seq_one_letter_code
_entity_poly.pdbx_strand_id
1 'polypeptide(L)' 'MIALVEPTRNNLPKEILMKKKEMIELGMKYGLANKRTIECSQQLDDLLNEHFNVKQSYYTA' A
#
# COMPACT_ATOMS: atom_id res chain seq x y z
N MET A 1 -32.36 7.53 0.12
CA MET A 1 -31.42 6.68 0.88
C MET A 1 -31.39 5.30 0.26
N ILE A 2 -30.39 4.99 -0.57
CA ILE A 2 -29.78 3.65 -0.65
C ILE A 2 -28.31 3.93 -0.93
N ALA A 3 -27.46 3.75 0.08
CA ALA A 3 -26.01 3.79 -0.10
C ALA A 3 -25.59 2.45 -0.70
N LEU A 4 -25.36 2.42 -2.01
CA LEU A 4 -24.59 1.35 -2.63
C LEU A 4 -23.12 1.64 -2.34
N VAL A 5 -22.68 1.26 -1.13
CA VAL A 5 -21.25 1.06 -0.86
C VAL A 5 -20.86 -0.18 -1.65
N GLU A 6 -20.39 0.03 -2.88
CA GLU A 6 -19.74 -1.02 -3.63
C GLU A 6 -18.35 -1.28 -3.00
N PRO A 7 -18.01 -2.52 -2.59
CA PRO A 7 -16.69 -2.85 -2.09
C PRO A 7 -15.75 -3.12 -3.27
N THR A 8 -15.48 -2.10 -4.07
CA THR A 8 -14.69 -2.22 -5.31
C THR A 8 -13.35 -1.55 -5.13
N ARG A 9 -12.26 -2.35 -5.01
CA ARG A 9 -10.84 -2.17 -5.44
C ARG A 9 -10.15 -0.78 -5.42
N ASN A 10 -10.81 0.29 -4.99
CA ASN A 10 -10.44 1.70 -5.11
C ASN A 10 -9.78 2.24 -3.84
N ASN A 11 -9.65 1.40 -2.81
CA ASN A 11 -8.96 1.77 -1.57
C ASN A 11 -7.45 1.53 -1.62
N LEU A 12 -6.96 0.81 -2.64
CA LEU A 12 -5.54 0.47 -2.78
C LEU A 12 -4.60 1.71 -2.75
N PRO A 13 -4.94 2.85 -3.39
CA PRO A 13 -4.15 4.07 -3.26
C PRO A 13 -4.12 4.65 -1.84
N LYS A 14 -5.21 4.50 -1.08
CA LYS A 14 -5.30 4.96 0.31
C LYS A 14 -4.47 4.08 1.24
N GLU A 15 -4.51 2.77 1.03
CA GLU A 15 -3.73 1.79 1.80
C GLU A 15 -2.22 1.98 1.57
N ILE A 16 -1.79 2.17 0.32
CA ILE A 16 -0.40 2.53 -0.01
C ILE A 16 0.02 3.82 0.71
N LEU A 17 -0.82 4.86 0.69
CA LEU A 17 -0.50 6.13 1.33
C LEU A 17 -0.38 5.98 2.86
N MET A 18 -1.30 5.25 3.49
CA MET A 18 -1.26 4.99 4.93
C MET A 18 -0.01 4.18 5.30
N LYS A 19 0.29 3.13 4.54
CA LYS A 19 1.43 2.26 4.82
C LYS A 19 2.76 2.97 4.62
N LYS A 20 2.86 3.85 3.62
CA LYS A 20 4.02 4.72 3.42
C LYS A 20 4.27 5.64 4.62
N LYS A 21 3.22 6.23 5.20
CA LYS A 21 3.36 7.07 6.40
C LYS A 21 3.86 6.26 7.60
N GLU A 22 3.29 5.08 7.83
CA GLU A 22 3.72 4.17 8.89
C GLU A 22 5.20 3.80 8.76
N MET A 23 5.66 3.45 7.56
CA MET A 23 7.08 3.12 7.32
C MET A 23 8.00 4.30 7.63
N ILE A 24 7.62 5.52 7.25
CA ILE A 24 8.40 6.74 7.55
C ILE A 24 8.48 6.96 9.06
N GLU A 25 7.36 6.84 9.78
CA GLU A 25 7.31 6.98 11.24
C GLU A 25 8.19 5.93 11.94
N LEU A 26 8.14 4.67 11.51
CA LEU A 26 8.98 3.60 12.03
C LEU A 26 10.46 3.84 11.72
N GLY A 27 10.78 4.30 10.51
CA GLY A 27 12.15 4.65 10.10
C GLY A 27 12.73 5.81 10.92
N MET A 28 11.92 6.83 11.21
CA MET A 28 12.32 7.95 12.07
C MET A 28 12.50 7.52 13.53
N LYS A 29 11.64 6.62 14.03
CA LYS A 29 11.62 6.21 15.45
C LYS A 29 12.65 5.15 15.80
N TYR A 30 12.85 4.16 14.92
CA TYR A 30 13.62 2.96 15.20
C TYR A 30 14.81 2.75 14.24
N GLY A 31 14.90 3.54 13.16
CA GLY A 31 15.86 3.35 12.09
C GLY A 31 15.39 2.36 11.02
N LEU A 32 16.01 2.44 9.85
CA LEU A 32 15.63 1.62 8.68
C LEU A 32 16.00 0.14 8.83
N ALA A 33 17.06 -0.17 9.57
CA ALA A 33 17.49 -1.55 9.84
C ALA A 33 16.68 -2.24 10.94
N ASN A 34 15.73 -1.54 11.57
CA ASN A 34 14.86 -2.17 12.57
C ASN A 34 13.94 -3.19 11.89
N LYS A 35 13.79 -4.37 12.51
CA LYS A 35 12.91 -5.44 12.03
C LYS A 35 11.51 -4.95 11.65
N ARG A 36 10.91 -4.06 12.46
CA ARG A 36 9.57 -3.53 12.21
C ARG A 36 9.53 -2.61 10.98
N THR A 37 10.57 -1.80 10.79
CA THR A 37 10.67 -0.92 9.62
C THR A 37 10.86 -1.74 8.34
N ILE A 38 11.64 -2.83 8.41
CA ILE A 38 11.85 -3.77 7.30
C ILE A 38 10.55 -4.52 6.95
N GLU A 39 9.83 -5.02 7.95
CA GLU A 39 8.53 -5.67 7.74
C GLU A 39 7.51 -4.69 7.13
N CYS A 40 7.51 -3.44 7.60
CA CYS A 40 6.65 -2.39 7.06
C CYS A 40 6.99 -2.06 5.59
N SER A 41 8.28 -2.03 5.23
CA SER A 41 8.68 -1.79 3.84
C SER A 41 8.29 -2.93 2.91
N GLN A 42 8.40 -4.18 3.35
CA GLN A 42 7.97 -5.35 2.57
C GLN A 42 6.46 -5.31 2.30
N GLN A 43 5.66 -4.98 3.31
CA GLN A 43 4.21 -4.84 3.16
C GLN A 43 3.83 -3.68 2.22
N LEU A 44 4.58 -2.58 2.24
CA LEU A 44 4.37 -1.49 1.30
C LEU A 44 4.72 -1.91 -0.14
N ASP A 45 5.81 -2.66 -0.33
CA ASP A 45 6.21 -3.18 -1.64
C ASP A 45 5.17 -4.14 -2.21
N ASP A 46 4.58 -5.02 -1.38
CA ASP A 46 3.48 -5.91 -1.79
C ASP A 46 2.27 -5.12 -2.28
N LEU A 47 1.83 -4.11 -1.52
CA LEU A 47 0.72 -3.23 -1.90
C LEU A 47 0.99 -2.48 -3.23
N LEU A 48 2.23 -2.02 -3.42
CA LEU A 48 2.65 -1.37 -4.66
C LEU A 48 2.60 -2.35 -5.83
N ASN A 49 3.14 -3.55 -5.66
CA ASN A 49 3.16 -4.59 -6.68
C ASN A 49 1.74 -5.02 -7.08
N GLU A 50 0.84 -5.21 -6.12
CA GLU A 50 -0.57 -5.49 -6.40
C GLU A 50 -1.20 -4.37 -7.24
N HIS A 51 -0.95 -3.11 -6.89
CA HIS A 51 -1.46 -1.97 -7.65
C HIS A 51 -0.86 -1.86 -9.07
N PHE A 52 0.44 -2.11 -9.23
CA PHE A 52 1.10 -2.09 -10.54
C PHE A 52 0.66 -3.25 -11.44
N ASN A 53 0.49 -4.45 -10.89
CA ASN A 53 -0.02 -5.62 -11.62
C ASN A 53 -1.46 -5.41 -12.09
N VAL A 54 -2.30 -4.80 -11.25
CA VAL A 54 -3.64 -4.38 -11.64
C VAL A 54 -3.55 -3.42 -12.83
N LYS A 55 -2.67 -2.40 -12.81
CA LYS A 55 -2.51 -1.47 -13.93
C LYS A 55 -1.95 -2.13 -15.21
N GLN A 56 -0.98 -3.04 -15.13
CA GLN A 56 -0.41 -3.69 -16.33
C GLN A 56 -1.44 -4.56 -17.07
N SER A 57 -2.36 -5.21 -16.35
CA SER A 57 -3.44 -6.00 -16.96
C SER A 57 -4.43 -5.16 -17.81
N TYR A 58 -4.49 -3.84 -17.60
CA TYR A 58 -5.32 -2.91 -18.39
C TYR A 58 -4.58 -2.26 -19.57
N TYR A 59 -3.28 -2.50 -19.75
CA TYR A 59 -2.46 -1.89 -20.80
C TYR A 59 -1.89 -2.91 -21.81
N THR A 60 -2.35 -4.15 -21.82
CA THR A 60 -2.04 -5.09 -22.92
C THR A 60 -3.11 -4.96 -24.01
N ALA A 61 -2.75 -4.27 -25.10
CA ALA A 61 -3.41 -4.30 -26.41
C ALA A 61 -2.34 -4.62 -27.47
#